data_AF-A0A9Q0XSU9-F1
#
_entry.id   AF-A0A9Q0XSU9-F1
#
_cell.length_a   1.000
_cell.length_b   1.000
_cell.length_c   1.000
_cell.angle_alpha   90.00
_cell.angle_beta   90.00
_cell.angle_gamma   90.00
#
_symmetry.space_group_name_H-M   'P 1'
#
loop_
_entity.id
_entity.type
_entity.pdbx_description
1 polymer ?
#
loop_
_entity_poly.entity_id
_entity_poly.type
_entity_poly.pdbx_seq_one_letter_code
_entity_poly.pdbx_strand_id
1 'polypeptide(L)'
;MDDLKLYGKSETEIHSLTNTTQIFSTDVSIEFGLNKCATVALRKGKITESEGIEMPNGQAINYHQFEAYKYLGIVQLDKIKHGQVKNVVSKEYIQ
;
A
#
# COMPACT_ATOMS: atom_id res chain seq x y z
N MET A 1 12.84 -11.86 3.68
CA MET A 1 11.52 -11.61 4.29
C MET A 1 11.39 -10.11 4.19
N ASP A 2 10.58 -9.64 3.25
CA ASP A 2 10.80 -8.31 2.65
C ASP A 2 9.67 -7.33 3.01
N ASP A 3 8.52 -7.84 3.45
CA ASP A 3 7.35 -7.03 3.84
C ASP A 3 7.22 -6.93 5.37
N LEU A 4 7.10 -5.70 5.86
CA LEU A 4 6.86 -5.38 7.28
C LEU A 4 5.52 -4.66 7.43
N LYS A 5 4.74 -5.01 8.46
CA LYS A 5 3.52 -4.30 8.83
C LYS A 5 3.71 -3.59 10.17
N LEU A 6 3.47 -2.28 10.17
CA LEU A 6 3.50 -1.45 11.38
C LEU A 6 2.07 -1.15 11.82
N TYR A 7 1.82 -1.25 13.13
CA TYR A 7 0.52 -0.98 13.73
C TYR A 7 0.69 0.08 14.82
N GLY A 8 -0.19 1.08 14.82
CA GLY A 8 -0.23 2.14 15.81
C GLY A 8 -1.68 2.58 15.99
N LYS A 9 -2.03 3.04 17.20
CA LYS A 9 -3.41 3.44 17.53
C LYS A 9 -3.78 4.81 16.98
N SER A 10 -2.78 5.59 16.58
CA SER A 10 -2.91 6.95 16.07
C SER A 10 -1.91 7.20 14.95
N GLU A 11 -2.19 8.21 14.15
CA GLU A 11 -1.31 8.67 13.07
C GLU A 11 0.06 9.10 13.59
N THR A 12 0.10 9.82 14.72
CA THR A 12 1.36 10.22 15.37
C THR A 12 2.24 9.04 15.77
N GLU A 13 1.64 7.96 16.27
CA GLU A 13 2.37 6.75 16.66
C GLU A 13 2.88 6.01 15.42
N ILE A 14 2.07 5.92 14.37
CA ILE A 14 2.48 5.35 13.09
C ILE A 14 3.65 6.14 12.49
N HIS A 15 3.59 7.48 12.47
CA HIS A 15 4.70 8.34 12.03
C HIS A 15 5.99 8.04 12.80
N SER A 16 5.89 7.98 14.14
CA SER A 16 7.05 7.70 15.00
C SER A 16 7.64 6.31 14.72
N LEU A 17 6.79 5.30 14.52
CA LEU A 17 7.21 3.93 14.20
C LEU A 17 7.90 3.88 12.84
N THR A 18 7.30 4.47 11.81
CA THR A 18 7.89 4.53 10.46
C THR A 18 9.25 5.21 10.46
N ASN A 19 9.40 6.35 11.15
CA ASN A 19 10.68 7.05 11.28
C ASN A 19 11.73 6.18 11.99
N THR A 20 11.35 5.54 13.10
CA THR A 20 12.25 4.64 13.85
C THR A 20 12.71 3.48 12.98
N THR A 21 11.80 2.84 12.24
CA THR A 21 12.12 1.74 11.33
C THR A 21 13.02 2.18 10.18
N GLN A 22 12.80 3.37 9.60
CA GLN A 22 13.66 3.91 8.57
C GLN A 22 15.10 4.12 9.06
N ILE A 23 15.27 4.73 10.24
CA ILE A 23 16.59 4.96 10.85
C ILE A 23 17.29 3.61 11.07
N PHE A 24 16.61 2.67 11.73
CA PHE A 24 17.18 1.36 12.02
C PHE A 24 17.55 0.59 10.76
N SER A 25 16.70 0.62 9.73
CA SER A 25 16.96 -0.07 8.45
C SER A 25 18.19 0.52 7.77
N THR A 26 18.33 1.85 7.80
CA THR A 26 19.50 2.56 7.27
C THR A 26 20.78 2.12 8.00
N ASP A 27 20.74 2.05 9.33
CA ASP A 27 21.90 1.66 10.15
C ASP A 27 22.37 0.23 9.87
N VAL A 28 21.45 -0.68 9.54
CA VAL A 28 21.78 -2.08 9.17
C VAL A 28 21.98 -2.27 7.66
N SER A 29 22.06 -1.19 6.89
CA SER A 29 22.22 -1.21 5.42
C SER A 29 21.11 -1.97 4.67
N ILE A 30 19.89 -1.91 5.20
CA ILE A 30 18.67 -2.40 4.53
C ILE A 30 17.93 -1.20 3.94
N GLU A 31 17.64 -1.28 2.64
CA GLU A 31 16.80 -0.29 1.97
C GLU A 31 15.34 -0.48 2.42
N PHE A 32 14.82 0.48 3.18
CA PHE A 32 13.44 0.41 3.66
C PHE A 32 12.40 0.59 2.53
N GLY A 33 12.73 1.33 1.47
CA GLY A 33 11.88 1.48 0.29
C GLY A 33 10.57 2.22 0.55
N LEU A 34 10.62 3.43 1.11
CA LEU A 34 9.43 4.24 1.47
C LEU A 34 8.43 4.43 0.31
N ASN A 35 8.92 4.46 -0.93
CA ASN A 35 8.09 4.55 -2.14
C ASN A 35 7.23 3.30 -2.41
N LYS A 36 7.55 2.18 -1.78
CA LYS A 36 6.80 0.92 -1.84
C LYS A 36 5.88 0.74 -0.64
N CYS A 37 6.01 1.58 0.39
CA CYS A 37 5.13 1.56 1.54
C CYS A 37 3.77 2.16 1.17
N ALA A 38 2.73 1.73 1.89
CA ALA A 38 1.41 2.31 1.81
C ALA A 38 0.74 2.30 3.19
N THR A 39 -0.14 3.26 3.44
CA THR A 39 -0.85 3.39 4.73
C THR A 39 -2.32 3.04 4.59
N VAL A 40 -2.89 2.50 5.67
CA VAL A 40 -4.32 2.17 5.76
C VAL A 40 -4.82 2.61 7.13
N ALA A 41 -5.81 3.49 7.15
CA ALA A 41 -6.49 3.88 8.38
C ALA A 41 -7.73 2.98 8.58
N LEU A 42 -7.85 2.39 9.78
CA LEU A 42 -8.99 1.56 10.17
C LEU A 42 -9.75 2.22 11.32
N ARG A 43 -11.05 2.47 11.14
CA ARG A 43 -11.95 2.94 12.20
C ARG A 43 -13.14 2.00 12.33
N LYS A 44 -13.33 1.42 13.51
CA LYS A 44 -14.42 0.46 13.81
C LYS A 44 -14.52 -0.69 12.79
N GLY A 45 -13.37 -1.24 12.41
CA GLY A 45 -13.29 -2.35 11.43
C GLY A 45 -13.52 -1.96 9.97
N LYS A 46 -13.65 -0.66 9.65
CA LYS A 46 -13.78 -0.16 8.29
C LYS A 46 -12.55 0.64 7.91
N ILE A 47 -12.11 0.48 6.66
CA ILE A 47 -11.05 1.30 6.07
C ILE A 47 -11.62 2.70 5.84
N THR A 48 -10.85 3.72 6.23
CA THR A 48 -11.17 5.12 6.03
C THR A 48 -10.07 5.79 5.23
N GLU A 49 -10.41 6.83 4.49
CA GLU A 49 -9.44 7.66 3.79
C GLU A 49 -8.46 8.30 4.79
N SER A 50 -7.21 8.44 4.36
CA SER A 50 -6.16 9.18 5.07
C SER A 50 -5.32 9.94 4.06
N GLU A 51 -4.62 10.98 4.49
CA GLU A 51 -3.78 11.80 3.61
C GLU A 51 -2.40 11.16 3.35
N GLY A 52 -2.08 10.05 4.02
CA GLY A 52 -0.76 9.42 3.95
C GLY A 52 0.10 9.78 5.16
N ILE A 53 1.41 9.69 5.02
CA ILE A 53 2.40 10.08 6.04
C ILE A 53 3.46 10.92 5.35
N GLU A 54 3.62 12.17 5.77
CA GLU A 54 4.78 13.00 5.39
C GLU A 54 5.98 12.72 6.29
N MET A 55 7.11 12.39 5.68
CA MET A 55 8.36 12.12 6.37
C MET A 55 9.19 13.40 6.50
N PRO A 56 10.03 13.54 7.56
CA PRO A 56 10.86 14.74 7.75
C PRO A 56 11.82 15.05 6.60
N ASN A 57 12.17 14.04 5.79
CA ASN A 57 13.03 14.17 4.63
C ASN A 57 12.28 14.64 3.36
N GLY A 58 11.00 15.01 3.47
CA GLY A 58 10.15 15.46 2.37
C GLY A 58 9.59 14.34 1.50
N GLN A 59 9.85 13.07 1.83
CA GLN A 59 9.20 11.94 1.18
C GLN A 59 7.82 11.70 1.79
N ALA A 60 6.90 11.15 1.02
CA ALA A 60 5.57 10.81 1.51
C ALA A 60 5.27 9.33 1.28
N ILE A 61 4.66 8.69 2.28
CA ILE A 61 4.02 7.38 2.11
C ILE A 61 2.56 7.65 1.77
N ASN A 62 2.15 7.21 0.59
CA ASN A 62 0.80 7.44 0.12
C ASN A 62 -0.21 6.54 0.84
N TYR A 63 -1.42 7.06 0.98
CA TYR A 63 -2.57 6.24 1.35
C TYR A 63 -2.81 5.16 0.30
N HIS A 64 -3.04 3.94 0.76
CA HIS A 64 -3.38 2.84 -0.12
C HIS A 64 -4.81 3.04 -0.64
N GLN A 65 -4.92 3.65 -1.83
CA GLN A 65 -6.14 3.58 -2.60
C GLN A 65 -6.34 2.12 -2.98
N PHE A 66 -7.43 1.51 -2.49
CA PHE A 66 -7.82 0.15 -2.83
C PHE A 66 -8.18 0.09 -4.31
N GLU A 67 -7.18 0.02 -5.18
CA GLU A 67 -7.37 -0.54 -6.49
C GLU A 67 -7.58 -2.03 -6.33
N ALA A 68 -8.52 -2.59 -7.10
CA ALA A 68 -8.71 -4.02 -7.12
C ALA A 68 -7.38 -4.69 -7.52
N TYR A 69 -6.92 -5.64 -6.72
CA TYR A 69 -5.67 -6.35 -6.95
C TYR A 69 -5.62 -6.86 -8.40
N LYS A 70 -4.54 -6.59 -9.13
CA LYS A 70 -4.35 -7.05 -10.51
C LYS A 70 -3.25 -8.10 -10.54
N TYR A 71 -3.55 -9.28 -11.07
CA TYR A 71 -2.57 -10.31 -11.35
C TYR A 71 -2.35 -10.40 -12.86
N LEU A 72 -1.10 -10.21 -13.30
CA LEU A 72 -0.74 -10.16 -14.73
C LEU A 72 -1.61 -9.16 -15.53
N GLY A 73 -1.93 -8.00 -14.93
CA GLY A 73 -2.79 -6.98 -15.53
C GLY A 73 -4.30 -7.23 -15.41
N ILE A 74 -4.73 -8.41 -14.94
CA ILE A 74 -6.13 -8.79 -14.84
C ILE A 74 -6.64 -8.53 -13.42
N VAL A 75 -7.74 -7.79 -13.31
CA VAL A 75 -8.41 -7.52 -12.03
C VAL A 75 -8.90 -8.83 -11.40
N GLN A 76 -8.39 -9.10 -10.20
CA GLN A 76 -8.72 -10.24 -9.38
C GLN A 76 -9.31 -9.74 -8.06
N LEU A 77 -10.62 -9.94 -7.92
CA LEU A 77 -11.39 -9.68 -6.70
C LEU A 77 -11.78 -11.02 -6.06
N ASP A 78 -12.34 -10.99 -4.85
CA ASP A 78 -12.87 -12.18 -4.13
C ASP A 78 -13.74 -13.09 -5.00
N LYS A 79 -14.41 -12.52 -6.01
CA LYS A 79 -15.08 -13.25 -7.08
C LYS A 79 -14.52 -12.79 -8.41
N ILE A 80 -14.18 -13.74 -9.29
CA ILE A 80 -13.76 -13.44 -10.66
C ILE A 80 -14.93 -12.73 -11.36
N LYS A 81 -14.75 -11.44 -11.66
CA LYS A 81 -15.70 -10.64 -12.45
C LYS A 81 -15.58 -11.01 -13.92
N HIS A 82 -16.02 -12.22 -14.28
CA HIS A 82 -15.77 -12.84 -15.58
C HIS A 82 -16.11 -11.92 -16.77
N GLY A 83 -17.23 -11.19 -16.70
CA GLY A 83 -17.60 -10.23 -17.74
C GLY A 83 -16.63 -9.05 -17.90
N GLN A 84 -16.12 -8.49 -16.79
CA GLN A 84 -15.12 -7.42 -16.84
C GLN A 84 -13.77 -7.96 -17.33
N VAL A 85 -13.34 -9.11 -16.82
CA VAL A 85 -12.09 -9.76 -17.24
C VAL A 85 -12.12 -10.07 -18.73
N LYS A 86 -13.20 -10.68 -19.23
CA LYS A 86 -13.35 -11.00 -20.66
C LYS A 86 -13.29 -9.75 -21.53
N ASN A 87 -13.98 -8.67 -21.12
CA ASN A 87 -13.94 -7.42 -21.87
C ASN A 87 -12.55 -6.78 -21.92
N VAL A 88 -11.80 -6.79 -20.81
CA VAL A 88 -10.42 -6.24 -20.78
C VAL A 88 -9.49 -7.08 -21.65
N VAL A 89 -9.48 -8.40 -21.44
CA VAL A 89 -8.58 -9.31 -22.17
C VAL A 89 -8.89 -9.31 -23.68
N SER A 90 -10.16 -9.32 -24.07
CA SER A 90 -10.52 -9.25 -25.50
C SER A 90 -10.08 -7.95 -26.15
N LYS A 91 -10.25 -6.80 -25.47
CA LYS A 91 -9.80 -5.50 -26.01
C LYS A 91 -8.29 -5.41 -26.16
N GLU A 92 -7.55 -5.99 -25.23
CA GLU A 92 -6.10 -5.82 -25.12
C GLU A 92 -5.32 -6.82 -25.98
N TYR A 93 -5.85 -8.05 -26.15
CA TYR A 93 -5.11 -9.16 -26.78
C TYR A 93 -5.80 -9.81 -27.99
N ILE A 94 -7.08 -9.50 -28.29
CA ILE A 94 -7.85 -10.18 -29.34
C ILE A 94 -8.47 -9.15 -30.32
N GLN A 95 -7.66 -8.21 -30.83
CA GLN A 95 -8.10 -7.30 -31.90
C GLN A 95 -8.74 -8.05 -33.08
#